data_AF-A0A2N1SWV6-F1
#
_entry.id   AF-A0A2N1SWV6-F1
#
_cell.length_a   1.000
_cell.length_b   1.000
_cell.length_c   1.000
_cell.angle_alpha   90.00
_cell.angle_beta   90.00
_cell.angle_gamma   90.00
#
_symmetry.space_group_name_H-M   'P 1'
#
loop_
_entity.id
_entity.type
_entity.pdbx_description
1 polymer ?
#
loop_
_entity_poly.entity_id
_entity_poly.type
_entity_poly.pdbx_seq_one_letter_code
_entity_poly.pdbx_strand_id
1 'polypeptide(L)'
;MNLSKFLSSFFPIQDGIMERWFGGFKLELGPLTKFTDLDRLHEGIAQQVYYYNTKRIHTALKMSPSAYAAGLKQNEEISKISRELVSEKSRG
;
A
#
# COMPACT_ATOMS: atom_id res chain seq x y z
N MET A 1 28.19 20.34 3.15
CA MET A 1 26.95 19.96 2.44
C MET A 1 26.85 18.44 2.48
N ASN A 2 25.84 17.86 3.13
CA ASN A 2 25.82 16.41 3.45
C ASN A 2 25.26 15.61 2.25
N LEU A 3 26.03 14.63 1.76
CA LEU A 3 25.71 13.81 0.57
C LEU A 3 24.37 13.06 0.70
N SER A 4 23.90 12.82 1.92
CA SER A 4 22.63 12.15 2.19
C SER A 4 21.39 12.94 1.72
N LYS A 5 21.48 14.27 1.63
CA LYS A 5 20.36 15.12 1.17
C LYS A 5 20.23 15.19 -0.35
N PHE A 6 21.26 14.84 -1.12
CA PHE A 6 21.26 14.95 -2.58
C PHE A 6 20.76 13.67 -3.28
N LEU A 7 20.98 12.50 -2.67
CA LEU A 7 20.58 11.19 -3.23
C LEU A 7 19.09 10.87 -3.05
N SER A 8 18.39 11.58 -2.17
CA SER A 8 16.93 11.43 -1.98
C SER A 8 16.12 11.90 -3.20
N SER A 9 16.70 12.66 -4.12
CA SER A 9 16.03 13.18 -5.32
C SER A 9 16.03 12.21 -6.51
N PHE A 10 16.57 10.99 -6.37
CA PHE A 10 17.00 10.17 -7.51
C PHE A 10 16.52 8.71 -7.50
N PHE A 11 15.40 8.40 -6.82
CA PHE A 11 14.68 7.14 -7.06
C PHE A 11 13.39 7.40 -7.84
N PRO A 12 13.48 7.74 -9.14
CA PRO A 12 12.33 8.08 -9.98
C PRO A 12 11.27 6.98 -10.03
N ILE A 13 11.65 5.72 -9.79
CA ILE A 13 10.72 4.59 -9.73
C ILE A 13 9.90 4.61 -8.43
N GLN A 14 10.54 4.96 -7.31
CA GLN A 14 9.89 5.06 -6.01
C GLN A 14 8.95 6.28 -5.99
N ASP A 15 9.40 7.39 -6.59
CA ASP A 15 8.59 8.57 -6.81
C ASP A 15 7.43 8.27 -7.78
N GLY A 16 7.65 7.51 -8.86
CA GLY A 16 6.62 7.14 -9.82
C GLY A 16 5.46 6.29 -9.26
N ILE A 17 5.73 5.42 -8.28
CA ILE A 17 4.68 4.68 -7.57
C ILE A 17 3.82 5.63 -6.74
N MET A 18 4.46 6.54 -6.00
CA MET A 18 3.75 7.54 -5.20
C MET A 18 2.98 8.51 -6.10
N GLU A 19 3.58 9.02 -7.16
CA GLU A 19 2.94 9.92 -8.13
C GLU A 19 1.71 9.28 -8.76
N ARG A 20 1.81 8.02 -9.20
CA ARG A 20 0.67 7.29 -9.75
C ARG A 20 -0.45 7.14 -8.73
N TRP A 21 -0.10 6.82 -7.47
CA TRP A 21 -1.08 6.69 -6.40
C TRP A 21 -1.79 8.02 -6.12
N PHE A 22 -1.04 9.11 -5.92
CA PHE A 22 -1.59 10.44 -5.68
C PHE A 22 -2.42 10.96 -6.86
N GLY A 23 -2.02 10.66 -8.10
CA GLY A 23 -2.77 10.98 -9.30
C GLY A 23 -4.16 10.36 -9.29
N GLY A 24 -4.25 9.04 -9.07
CA GLY A 24 -5.54 8.34 -8.96
C GLY A 24 -6.36 8.81 -7.74
N PHE A 25 -5.71 9.00 -6.60
CA PHE A 25 -6.35 9.48 -5.38
C PHE A 25 -7.02 10.84 -5.58
N LYS A 26 -6.33 11.81 -6.16
CA LYS A 26 -6.88 13.16 -6.41
C LYS A 26 -8.04 13.13 -7.40
N LEU A 27 -7.94 12.33 -8.46
CA LEU A 27 -9.00 12.18 -9.45
C LEU A 27 -10.28 11.61 -8.81
N GLU A 28 -10.15 10.61 -7.95
CA GLU A 28 -11.29 9.96 -7.30
C GLU A 28 -11.85 10.74 -6.12
N LEU A 29 -10.99 11.41 -5.36
CA LEU A 29 -11.41 12.34 -4.31
C LEU A 29 -12.19 13.51 -4.93
N GLY A 30 -11.86 13.91 -6.16
CA GLY A 30 -12.57 14.96 -6.89
C GLY A 30 -12.30 16.37 -6.36
N PRO A 31 -13.10 17.36 -6.77
CA PRO A 31 -12.85 18.76 -6.43
C PRO A 31 -13.03 19.01 -4.93
N LEU A 32 -12.08 19.71 -4.31
CA LEU A 32 -12.11 20.00 -2.87
C LEU A 32 -13.26 20.95 -2.48
N THR A 33 -13.80 21.70 -3.44
CA THR A 33 -14.96 22.59 -3.25
C THR A 33 -16.24 21.86 -2.87
N LYS A 34 -16.28 20.52 -3.01
CA LYS A 34 -17.42 19.70 -2.56
C LYS A 34 -17.48 19.53 -1.04
N PHE A 35 -16.39 19.82 -0.33
CA PHE A 35 -16.32 19.75 1.13
C PHE A 35 -16.64 21.12 1.71
N THR A 36 -17.59 21.15 2.65
CA THR A 36 -18.09 22.39 3.27
C THR A 36 -17.12 23.00 4.25
N ASP A 37 -16.28 22.17 4.86
CA ASP A 37 -15.36 22.51 5.93
C ASP A 37 -14.19 21.51 5.98
N LEU A 38 -13.24 21.80 6.86
CA LEU A 38 -12.04 21.02 7.04
C LEU A 38 -12.32 19.62 7.61
N ASP A 39 -13.32 19.48 8.49
CA ASP A 39 -13.64 18.20 9.12
C ASP A 39 -14.21 17.22 8.09
N ARG A 40 -15.08 17.71 7.20
CA ARG A 40 -15.61 16.95 6.06
C ARG A 40 -14.53 16.57 5.06
N LEU A 41 -13.54 17.42 4.84
CA LEU A 41 -12.38 17.06 4.02
C LEU A 41 -11.58 15.92 4.66
N HIS A 42 -11.30 15.97 5.95
CA HIS A 42 -10.60 14.89 6.66
C HIS A 42 -11.38 13.57 6.58
N GLU A 43 -12.69 13.62 6.83
CA GLU A 43 -13.58 12.46 6.71
C GLU A 43 -13.54 11.90 5.28
N GLY A 44 -13.66 12.76 4.26
CA GLY A 44 -13.59 12.36 2.85
C GLY A 44 -12.26 11.68 2.49
N ILE A 45 -11.13 12.23 2.95
CA ILE A 45 -9.81 11.63 2.76
C ILE A 45 -9.75 10.25 3.45
N ALA A 46 -10.19 10.15 4.70
CA ALA A 46 -10.19 8.90 5.45
C ALA A 46 -11.05 7.82 4.78
N GLN A 47 -12.25 8.19 4.33
CA GLN A 47 -13.14 7.30 3.58
C GLN A 47 -12.51 6.85 2.26
N GLN A 48 -11.84 7.76 1.53
CA GLN A 48 -11.19 7.42 0.27
C GLN A 48 -9.99 6.47 0.46
N VAL A 49 -9.17 6.71 1.49
CA VAL A 49 -8.06 5.81 1.85
C VAL A 49 -8.59 4.44 2.27
N TYR A 50 -9.64 4.40 3.09
CA TYR A 50 -10.30 3.16 3.48
C TYR A 50 -10.83 2.40 2.26
N TYR A 51 -11.54 3.08 1.35
CA TYR A 51 -12.04 2.50 0.10
C TYR A 51 -10.90 1.93 -0.75
N TYR A 52 -9.83 2.70 -0.97
CA TYR A 52 -8.67 2.27 -1.75
C TYR A 52 -8.05 0.99 -1.17
N ASN A 53 -7.86 0.93 0.14
CA ASN A 53 -7.18 -0.20 0.78
C ASN A 53 -8.07 -1.45 0.90
N THR A 54 -9.36 -1.28 1.14
CA THR A 54 -10.24 -2.40 1.52
C THR A 54 -11.16 -2.87 0.41
N LYS A 55 -11.60 -1.97 -0.47
CA LYS A 55 -12.68 -2.25 -1.43
C LYS A 55 -12.23 -2.14 -2.89
N ARG A 56 -11.29 -1.27 -3.24
CA ARG A 56 -10.83 -1.09 -4.62
C ARG A 56 -10.21 -2.38 -5.17
N ILE A 57 -10.70 -2.86 -6.30
CA ILE A 57 -10.06 -3.95 -7.04
C ILE A 57 -8.92 -3.38 -7.90
N HIS A 58 -7.69 -3.76 -7.60
CA HIS A 58 -6.51 -3.33 -8.37
C HIS A 58 -6.33 -4.25 -9.58
N THR A 59 -6.27 -3.72 -10.80
CA THR A 59 -6.20 -4.52 -12.04
C THR A 59 -5.05 -5.53 -12.06
N ALA A 60 -3.88 -5.13 -11.56
CA ALA A 60 -2.72 -6.02 -11.46
C ALA A 60 -2.87 -7.11 -10.39
N LEU A 61 -3.61 -6.85 -9.29
CA LEU A 61 -3.77 -7.78 -8.17
C LEU A 61 -5.03 -8.64 -8.29
N LYS A 62 -6.02 -8.18 -9.06
CA LYS A 62 -7.39 -8.72 -9.15
C LYS A 62 -8.11 -8.82 -7.79
N MET A 63 -7.67 -8.04 -6.80
CA MET A 63 -8.21 -7.98 -5.45
C MET A 63 -7.90 -6.61 -4.81
N SER A 64 -8.35 -6.39 -3.57
CA SER A 64 -7.98 -5.19 -2.81
C SER A 64 -6.55 -5.25 -2.26
N PRO A 65 -5.89 -4.10 -2.07
CA PRO A 65 -4.55 -4.06 -1.48
C PRO A 65 -4.46 -4.76 -0.12
N SER A 66 -5.47 -4.59 0.74
CA SER A 66 -5.52 -5.29 2.03
C SER A 66 -5.66 -6.80 1.90
N ALA A 67 -6.47 -7.30 0.96
CA ALA A 67 -6.59 -8.73 0.69
C ALA A 67 -5.25 -9.32 0.19
N TYR A 68 -4.57 -8.60 -0.71
CA TYR A 68 -3.25 -9.00 -1.19
C TYR A 68 -2.23 -9.07 -0.05
N ALA A 69 -2.16 -8.03 0.79
CA ALA A 69 -1.26 -7.99 1.93
C ALA A 69 -1.54 -9.12 2.95
N ALA A 70 -2.81 -9.46 3.18
CA ALA A 70 -3.18 -10.58 4.03
C ALA A 70 -2.67 -11.93 3.47
N GLY A 71 -2.79 -12.14 2.16
CA GLY A 71 -2.26 -13.33 1.50
C GLY A 71 -0.73 -13.45 1.58
N LEU A 72 0.00 -12.33 1.50
CA LEU A 72 1.46 -12.34 1.69
C LEU A 72 1.85 -12.81 3.10
N LYS A 73 1.19 -12.32 4.14
CA LYS A 73 1.47 -12.72 5.53
C LYS A 73 1.23 -14.22 5.75
N GLN A 74 0.14 -14.76 5.21
CA GLN A 74 -0.16 -16.18 5.29
C GLN A 74 0.93 -17.03 4.61
N ASN A 75 1.39 -16.61 3.43
CA ASN A 75 2.47 -17.30 2.72
C ASN A 75 3.79 -17.25 3.51
N GLU A 76 4.10 -16.13 4.15
CA GLU A 76 5.28 -16.01 5.01
C GLU A 76 5.22 -16.97 6.20
N GLU A 77 4.07 -17.05 6.88
CA GLU A 77 3.85 -17.98 8.00
C GLU A 77 3.99 -19.44 7.57
N ILE A 78 3.35 -19.83 6.46
CA ILE A 78 3.48 -21.18 5.87
C ILE A 78 4.94 -21.49 5.54
N SER A 79 5.68 -20.52 4.99
CA SER A 79 7.09 -20.70 4.67
C SER A 79 7.95 -20.94 5.91
N LYS A 80 7.63 -20.28 7.03
CA LYS A 80 8.34 -20.46 8.31
C LYS A 80 8.11 -21.86 8.87
N ILE A 81 6.84 -22.27 8.95
CA ILE A 81 6.44 -23.61 9.41
C ILE A 81 7.12 -24.69 8.56
N SER A 82 7.12 -24.53 7.23
CA SER A 82 7.75 -25.49 6.32
C SER A 82 9.25 -25.64 6.56
N ARG A 83 9.98 -24.53 6.83
CA ARG A 83 11.41 -24.58 7.17
C ARG A 83 11.67 -25.25 8.52
N GLU A 84 10.82 -25.00 9.51
CA GLU A 84 10.90 -25.62 10.84
C GLU A 84 10.73 -27.14 10.76
N LEU A 85 9.67 -27.61 10.09
CA LEU A 85 9.40 -29.04 9.90
C LEU A 85 10.53 -29.77 9.16
N VAL A 86 11.12 -29.14 8.13
CA VAL A 86 12.30 -29.69 7.45
C VAL A 86 13.49 -29.80 8.41
N SER A 87 13.72 -28.78 9.25
CA SER A 87 14.80 -28.79 10.23
C SER A 87 14.64 -29.84 11.33
N GLU A 88 13.39 -30.13 11.75
CA GLU A 88 13.08 -31.17 12.74
C GLU A 88 13.29 -32.57 12.15
N LYS A 89 12.86 -32.79 10.91
CA LYS A 89 13.04 -34.08 10.22
C LYS A 89 14.51 -34.42 9.94
N SER A 90 15.39 -33.43 9.79
CA SER A 90 16.83 -33.66 9.64
C SER A 90 17.57 -33.94 10.97
N ARG A 91 16.90 -33.78 12.12
CA ARG A 91 17.50 -34.02 13.45
C ARG A 91 17.19 -35.39 14.03
N GLY A 92 16.27 -36.15 13.44
CA GLY A 92 15.93 -37.54 13.80
C GLY A 92 16.43 -38.53 12.76
#